data_AF-A0A2M7N899-F1
#
_entry.id   AF-A0A2M7N899-F1
#
_cell.length_a   1.000
_cell.length_b   1.000
_cell.length_c   1.000
_cell.angle_alpha   90.00
_cell.angle_beta   90.00
_cell.angle_gamma   90.00
#
_symmetry.space_group_name_H-M   'P 1'
#
loop_
_entity.id
_entity.type
_entity.pdbx_description
1 polymer ?
#
loop_
_entity_poly.entity_id
_entity_poly.type
_entity_poly.pdbx_seq_one_letter_code
_entity_poly.pdbx_strand_id
1 'polypeptide(L)'
;MQINELIQTVAIAAIPILFAITLHEAAHGYVARHFGDNTAYLQGRISLNPLRHIDPLGTVLLPLLTLVLGGVLFGWAKPVPVNFGALRNPKKDMLWVALAGPASNLAMAFAWTVLF
;
A
#
# COMPACT_ATOMS: atom_id res chain seq x y z
N MET A 1 -21.87 -13.67 -10.98
CA MET A 1 -20.64 -14.44 -10.76
C MET A 1 -20.99 -15.63 -9.88
N GLN A 2 -20.67 -16.85 -10.32
CA GLN A 2 -20.89 -18.03 -9.49
C GLN A 2 -19.99 -17.95 -8.24
N ILE A 3 -20.40 -18.54 -7.10
CA ILE A 3 -19.59 -18.54 -5.86
C ILE A 3 -18.17 -19.08 -6.11
N ASN A 4 -18.04 -20.09 -6.98
CA ASN A 4 -16.75 -20.68 -7.32
C ASN A 4 -15.83 -19.68 -8.05
N GLU A 5 -16.37 -18.91 -9.01
CA GLU A 5 -15.63 -17.88 -9.75
C GLU A 5 -15.19 -16.74 -8.81
N LEU A 6 -16.04 -16.37 -7.84
CA LEU A 6 -15.71 -15.37 -6.82
C LEU A 6 -14.52 -15.83 -5.99
N ILE A 7 -14.58 -17.06 -5.46
CA ILE A 7 -13.53 -17.63 -4.61
C ILE A 7 -12.21 -17.70 -5.38
N GLN A 8 -12.25 -18.18 -6.62
CA GLN A 8 -11.05 -18.26 -7.46
C GLN A 8 -10.44 -16.89 -7.73
N THR A 9 -11.27 -15.91 -8.09
CA THR A 9 -10.81 -14.53 -8.35
C THR A 9 -10.15 -13.92 -7.12
N VAL A 10 -10.78 -14.06 -5.94
CA VAL A 10 -10.22 -13.54 -4.68
C VAL A 10 -8.92 -14.25 -4.31
N ALA A 11 -8.87 -15.58 -4.42
CA ALA A 11 -7.68 -16.36 -4.06
C ALA A 11 -6.46 -15.98 -4.92
N ILE A 12 -6.66 -15.75 -6.21
CA ILE A 12 -5.57 -15.37 -7.13
C ILE A 12 -5.19 -13.91 -6.94
N ALA A 13 -6.16 -13.00 -6.81
CA ALA A 13 -5.90 -11.56 -6.77
C ALA A 13 -5.39 -11.07 -5.40
N ALA A 14 -5.75 -11.74 -4.30
CA ALA A 14 -5.43 -11.27 -2.96
C ALA A 14 -3.92 -11.15 -2.72
N ILE A 15 -3.12 -12.15 -3.11
CA ILE A 15 -1.68 -12.16 -2.83
C ILE A 15 -0.96 -11.01 -3.55
N PRO A 16 -1.09 -10.84 -4.89
CA PRO A 16 -0.48 -9.72 -5.59
C PRO A 16 -0.93 -8.36 -5.07
N ILE A 17 -2.22 -8.20 -4.76
CA ILE A 17 -2.76 -6.93 -4.25
C ILE A 17 -2.18 -6.59 -2.87
N LEU A 18 -2.17 -7.55 -1.95
CA LEU A 18 -1.59 -7.34 -0.62
C LEU A 18 -0.10 -7.03 -0.69
N PHE A 19 0.63 -7.72 -1.57
CA PHE A 19 2.04 -7.46 -1.79
C PHE A 19 2.28 -6.07 -2.42
N ALA A 20 1.44 -5.69 -3.39
CA ALA A 20 1.51 -4.38 -4.02
C ALA A 20 1.31 -3.25 -3.01
N ILE A 21 0.26 -3.32 -2.19
CA ILE A 21 -0.04 -2.31 -1.17
C ILE A 21 1.06 -2.25 -0.10
N THR A 22 1.54 -3.40 0.37
CA THR A 22 2.59 -3.42 1.41
C THR A 22 3.89 -2.82 0.95
N LEU A 23 4.36 -3.19 -0.24
CA LEU A 23 5.61 -2.65 -0.76
C LEU A 23 5.47 -1.16 -1.08
N HIS A 24 4.30 -0.72 -1.59
CA HIS A 24 3.98 0.68 -1.84
C HIS A 24 4.13 1.55 -0.58
N GLU A 25 3.47 1.15 0.50
CA GLU A 25 3.49 1.87 1.77
C GLU A 25 4.88 1.80 2.44
N ALA A 26 5.52 0.63 2.38
CA ALA A 26 6.89 0.47 2.88
C ALA A 26 7.89 1.36 2.12
N ALA A 27 7.70 1.55 0.81
CA ALA A 27 8.53 2.41 -0.03
C ALA A 27 8.39 3.88 0.37
N HIS A 28 7.18 4.37 0.64
CA HIS A 28 6.96 5.72 1.19
C HIS A 28 7.75 5.92 2.49
N GLY A 29 7.62 5.00 3.44
CA GLY A 29 8.34 5.08 4.72
C GLY A 29 9.86 4.96 4.58
N TYR A 30 10.35 4.12 3.67
CA TYR A 30 11.78 3.96 3.40
C TYR A 30 12.39 5.25 2.82
N VAL A 31 11.73 5.87 1.85
CA VAL A 31 12.20 7.11 1.24
C VAL A 31 12.09 8.28 2.21
N ALA A 32 11.02 8.36 3.00
CA ALA A 32 10.88 9.36 4.06
C ALA A 32 12.04 9.28 5.06
N ARG A 33 12.39 8.06 5.49
CA ARG A 33 13.56 7.79 6.35
C ARG A 33 14.85 8.25 5.69
N HIS A 34 15.05 7.96 4.41
CA HIS A 34 16.24 8.38 3.67
C HIS A 34 16.44 9.90 3.68
N PHE A 35 15.33 10.65 3.57
CA PHE A 35 15.33 12.12 3.61
C PHE A 35 15.29 12.74 5.02
N GLY A 36 15.31 11.94 6.08
CA GLY A 36 15.45 12.39 7.47
C GLY A 36 14.24 12.12 8.37
N ASP A 37 13.11 11.71 7.81
CA ASP A 37 11.90 11.41 8.58
C ASP A 37 11.89 9.97 9.09
N ASN A 38 12.29 9.77 10.35
CA ASN A 38 12.27 8.47 11.00
C ASN A 38 10.90 8.07 11.57
N THR A 39 9.83 8.86 11.39
CA THR A 39 8.53 8.63 12.06
C THR A 39 7.96 7.24 11.76
N ALA A 40 7.87 6.88 10.47
CA ALA A 40 7.39 5.57 10.04
C ALA A 40 8.28 4.42 10.53
N TYR A 41 9.60 4.63 10.56
CA TYR A 41 10.58 3.64 11.00
C TYR A 41 10.45 3.35 12.49
N LEU A 42 10.37 4.38 13.32
CA LEU A 42 10.23 4.27 14.78
C LEU A 42 8.89 3.62 15.17
N GLN A 43 7.85 3.81 14.38
CA GLN A 43 6.56 3.13 14.57
C GLN A 43 6.55 1.69 14.05
N GLY A 44 7.66 1.18 13.51
CA GLY A 44 7.74 -0.17 12.93
C GLY A 44 6.84 -0.35 11.70
N ARG A 45 6.49 0.74 11.01
CA ARG A 45 5.60 0.72 9.83
C ARG A 45 6.30 0.42 8.52
N ILE A 46 7.62 0.56 8.44
CA ILE A 46 8.40 0.07 7.30
C ILE A 46 8.50 -1.46 7.43
N SER A 47 7.51 -2.18 6.90
CA SER A 47 7.39 -3.62 7.06
C SER A 47 6.76 -4.27 5.83
N LEU A 48 7.20 -5.49 5.50
CA LEU A 48 6.56 -6.33 4.49
C LEU A 48 5.35 -7.11 5.03
N ASN A 49 4.97 -6.88 6.30
CA ASN A 49 3.81 -7.52 6.88
C ASN A 49 2.51 -6.76 6.47
N PRO A 50 1.61 -7.37 5.67
CA PRO A 50 0.35 -6.75 5.27
C PRO A 50 -0.55 -6.39 6.43
N LEU A 51 -0.51 -7.15 7.52
CA LEU A 51 -1.32 -6.89 8.70
C LEU A 51 -1.04 -5.53 9.34
N ARG A 52 0.17 -4.96 9.14
CA ARG A 52 0.51 -3.62 9.66
C ARG A 52 -0.09 -2.47 8.86
N HIS A 53 -0.57 -2.75 7.64
CA HIS A 53 -1.13 -1.80 6.69
C HIS A 53 -2.65 -1.96 6.54
N ILE A 54 -3.27 -2.90 7.24
CA ILE A 54 -4.71 -3.08 7.25
C ILE A 54 -5.35 -2.00 8.12
N ASP A 55 -6.34 -1.30 7.55
CA ASP A 55 -7.29 -0.49 8.28
C ASP A 55 -8.59 -1.28 8.44
N PRO A 56 -9.04 -1.62 9.67
CA PRO A 56 -10.27 -2.38 9.87
C PRO A 56 -11.52 -1.73 9.25
N LEU A 57 -11.56 -0.40 9.18
CA LEU A 57 -12.66 0.33 8.54
C LEU A 57 -12.46 0.39 7.02
N GLY A 58 -11.29 0.84 6.59
CA GLY A 58 -11.02 1.08 5.16
C GLY A 58 -10.81 -0.18 4.34
N THR A 59 -10.18 -1.21 4.89
CA THR A 59 -9.78 -2.44 4.19
C THR A 59 -10.79 -3.58 4.37
N VAL A 60 -11.64 -3.55 5.42
CA VAL A 60 -12.59 -4.64 5.71
C VAL A 60 -14.04 -4.17 5.68
N LEU A 61 -14.41 -3.17 6.48
CA LEU A 61 -15.81 -2.74 6.60
C LEU A 61 -16.33 -2.11 5.30
N LEU A 62 -15.55 -1.20 4.70
CA LEU A 62 -15.98 -0.46 3.51
C LEU A 62 -16.15 -1.34 2.26
N PRO A 63 -15.21 -2.27 1.95
CA PRO A 63 -15.39 -3.19 0.83
C PRO A 63 -16.60 -4.11 1.02
N LEU A 64 -16.86 -4.59 2.24
CA LEU A 64 -18.05 -5.40 2.55
C LEU A 64 -19.34 -4.61 2.36
N LEU A 65 -19.38 -3.37 2.86
CA LEU A 65 -20.55 -2.49 2.72
C LEU A 65 -20.82 -2.18 1.24
N THR A 66 -19.78 -1.80 0.48
CA THR A 66 -19.93 -1.48 -0.95
C THR A 66 -20.34 -2.68 -1.78
N LEU A 67 -19.87 -3.88 -1.44
CA LEU A 67 -20.30 -5.13 -2.07
C LEU A 67 -21.78 -5.44 -1.79
N VAL A 68 -22.27 -5.22 -0.56
CA VAL A 68 -23.69 -5.41 -0.20
C VAL A 68 -24.59 -4.38 -0.87
N LEU A 69 -24.13 -3.13 -0.99
CA LEU A 69 -24.88 -2.03 -1.60
C LEU A 69 -24.85 -2.05 -3.14
N GLY A 70 -24.14 -3.00 -3.77
CA GLY A 70 -24.03 -3.11 -5.23
C GLY A 70 -23.23 -1.98 -5.88
N GLY A 71 -22.38 -1.30 -5.10
CA GLY A 71 -21.55 -0.18 -5.55
C GLY A 71 -20.18 -0.60 -6.08
N VAL A 72 -19.35 0.39 -6.41
CA VAL A 72 -17.94 0.16 -6.73
C VAL A 72 -17.20 -0.32 -5.48
N LEU A 73 -16.42 -1.39 -5.61
CA LEU A 73 -15.58 -1.91 -4.52
C LEU A 73 -14.55 -0.84 -4.14
N PHE A 74 -14.75 -0.21 -2.99
CA PHE A 74 -13.91 0.89 -2.51
C PHE A 74 -13.37 0.58 -1.13
N GLY A 75 -12.11 0.92 -0.90
CA GLY A 75 -11.41 0.74 0.35
C GLY A 75 -10.03 1.37 0.31
N TRP A 76 -9.44 1.61 1.48
CA TRP A 76 -8.09 2.15 1.61
C TRP A 76 -7.28 1.32 2.62
N ALA A 77 -5.96 1.35 2.44
CA ALA A 77 -5.01 0.83 3.40
C ALA A 77 -4.68 1.89 4.45
N LYS A 78 -4.15 1.46 5.60
CA LYS A 78 -3.66 2.35 6.64
C LYS A 78 -2.36 3.02 6.17
N PRO A 79 -2.35 4.33 5.92
CA PRO A 79 -1.19 4.99 5.32
C PRO A 79 -0.02 5.08 6.30
N VAL A 80 1.19 5.04 5.74
CA VAL A 80 2.43 5.27 6.50
C VAL A 80 2.58 6.77 6.80
N PRO A 81 2.81 7.16 8.07
CA PRO A 81 2.92 8.56 8.42
C PRO A 81 4.21 9.17 7.89
N VAL A 82 4.10 10.36 7.30
CA VAL A 82 5.22 11.17 6.83
C VAL A 82 5.19 12.52 7.53
N ASN A 83 6.24 12.86 8.25
CA ASN A 83 6.41 14.15 8.92
C ASN A 83 7.19 15.12 8.01
N PHE A 84 6.45 16.03 7.38
CA PHE A 84 7.02 17.05 6.49
C PHE A 84 8.09 17.93 7.19
N GLY A 85 7.95 18.20 8.48
CA GLY A 85 8.90 19.01 9.25
C GLY A 85 10.21 18.30 9.59
N ALA A 86 10.26 16.96 9.47
CA ALA A 86 11.46 16.16 9.71
C ALA A 86 12.29 15.92 8.44
N LEU A 87 11.77 16.29 7.27
CA LEU A 87 12.48 16.17 5.99
C LEU A 87 13.56 17.26 5.86
N ARG A 88 14.71 16.90 5.28
CA ARG A 88 15.83 17.85 5.06
C ARG A 88 15.46 18.98 4.10
N ASN A 89 14.77 18.65 3.01
CA ASN A 89 14.26 19.60 2.02
C ASN A 89 12.76 19.35 1.75
N PRO A 90 11.86 19.80 2.64
CA PRO A 90 10.48 19.30 2.70
C PRO A 90 9.72 19.29 1.36
N LYS A 91 9.82 20.37 0.56
CA LYS A 91 9.13 20.44 -0.74
C LYS A 91 9.64 19.43 -1.77
N LYS A 92 10.97 19.25 -1.86
CA LYS A 92 11.60 18.33 -2.84
C LYS A 92 11.50 16.89 -2.36
N ASP A 93 11.75 16.67 -1.09
CA ASP A 93 11.78 15.33 -0.50
C ASP A 93 10.37 14.73 -0.47
N MET A 94 9.34 15.54 -0.20
CA MET A 94 7.95 15.07 -0.27
C MET A 94 7.56 14.59 -1.69
N LEU A 95 8.09 15.21 -2.74
CA LEU A 95 7.87 14.73 -4.12
C LEU A 95 8.45 13.32 -4.29
N TRP A 96 9.68 13.10 -3.84
CA TRP A 96 10.31 11.77 -3.91
C TRP A 96 9.61 10.75 -3.04
N VAL A 97 9.17 11.12 -1.85
CA VAL A 97 8.36 10.26 -0.98
C VAL A 97 7.07 9.89 -1.69
N ALA A 98 6.32 10.85 -2.25
CA ALA A 98 5.07 10.58 -2.96
C ALA A 98 5.25 9.70 -4.21
N LEU A 99 6.40 9.81 -4.90
CA LEU A 99 6.72 8.96 -6.05
C LEU A 99 7.19 7.56 -5.66
N ALA A 100 7.68 7.36 -4.43
CA ALA A 100 8.26 6.09 -4.00
C ALA A 100 7.28 4.90 -4.10
N GLY A 101 6.04 5.08 -3.64
CA GLY A 101 5.01 4.05 -3.71
C GLY A 101 4.62 3.69 -5.15
N PRO A 102 4.23 4.64 -6.01
CA PRO A 102 3.96 4.35 -7.41
C PRO A 102 5.16 3.72 -8.13
N ALA A 103 6.37 4.21 -7.87
CA ALA A 103 7.60 3.64 -8.45
C ALA A 103 7.83 2.20 -8.02
N SER A 104 7.57 1.82 -6.76
CA SER A 104 7.69 0.42 -6.34
C SER A 104 6.67 -0.48 -7.03
N ASN A 105 5.45 0.00 -7.29
CA ASN A 105 4.45 -0.77 -8.04
C ASN A 105 4.86 -0.97 -9.50
N LEU A 106 5.39 0.07 -10.15
CA LEU A 106 5.92 -0.05 -11.51
C LEU A 106 7.12 -0.99 -11.57
N ALA A 107 8.03 -0.92 -10.60
CA ALA A 107 9.17 -1.82 -10.49
C ALA A 107 8.71 -3.28 -10.30
N MET A 108 7.70 -3.52 -9.47
CA MET A 108 7.09 -4.85 -9.33
C MET A 108 6.48 -5.33 -10.64
N ALA A 109 5.66 -4.50 -11.30
CA ALA A 109 5.03 -4.86 -12.56
C ALA A 109 6.08 -5.25 -13.62
N PHE A 110 7.16 -4.48 -13.74
CA PHE A 110 8.27 -4.81 -14.62
C PHE A 110 8.98 -6.11 -14.22
N ALA A 111 9.26 -6.30 -12.92
CA ALA A 111 9.89 -7.52 -12.42
C ALA A 111 9.06 -8.77 -12.73
N TRP A 112 7.74 -8.74 -12.51
CA TRP A 112 6.85 -9.84 -12.86
C TRP A 112 6.85 -10.12 -14.37
N THR A 113 6.86 -9.08 -15.19
CA THR A 113 6.89 -9.19 -16.66
C THR A 113 8.18 -9.82 -17.20
N VAL A 114 9.32 -9.61 -16.53
CA VAL A 114 10.60 -10.19 -16.95
C VAL A 114 10.76 -11.64 -16.45
N LEU A 115 10.19 -11.96 -15.30
CA LEU A 115 10.34 -13.27 -14.66
C LEU A 115 9.40 -14.35 -15.23
N PHE A 116 8.30 -13.98 -15.88
CA PHE A 116 7.27 -14.86 -16.40
C PHE A 116 6.85 -14.44 -17.80
#